data_AF-A0A7X9HHJ3-F1
#
_entry.id   AF-A0A7X9HHJ3-F1
#
_cell.length_a   1.000
_cell.length_b   1.000
_cell.length_c   1.000
_cell.angle_alpha   90.00
_cell.angle_beta   90.00
_cell.angle_gamma   90.00
#
_symmetry.space_group_name_H-M   'P 1'
#
loop_
_entity.id
_entity.type
_entity.pdbx_description
1 polymer ?
#
loop_
_entity_poly.entity_id
_entity_poly.type
_entity_poly.pdbx_seq_one_letter_code
_entity_poly.pdbx_strand_id
1 'polypeptide(L)'
;NPFGLVNMLGNVAEFCSDWYAPEYPAAETENPAGPADGTEKVVRGGSFMSDAADVRCAARDYTRTTDWLKTDPQMHKSIWWYSDCRHVGFRVVCDYPVQKTK
;
A
#
# COMPACT_ATOMS: atom_id res chain seq x y z
N ASN A 1 -13.88 -2.81 -11.52
CA ASN A 1 -14.46 -1.44 -11.54
C ASN A 1 -14.47 -0.95 -13.01
N PRO A 2 -14.98 0.25 -13.34
CA PRO A 2 -15.04 0.72 -14.74
C PRO A 2 -13.68 0.80 -15.47
N PHE A 3 -12.56 0.81 -14.73
CA PHE A 3 -11.21 0.79 -15.28
C PHE A 3 -10.67 -0.61 -15.58
N GLY A 4 -11.49 -1.66 -15.45
CA GLY A 4 -11.06 -3.06 -15.62
C GLY A 4 -10.27 -3.62 -14.45
N LEU A 5 -10.13 -2.88 -13.34
CA LEU A 5 -9.40 -3.35 -12.16
C LEU A 5 -10.30 -4.25 -11.30
N VAL A 6 -9.77 -5.41 -10.92
CA VAL A 6 -10.47 -6.45 -10.14
C VAL A 6 -9.88 -6.53 -8.74
N ASN A 7 -10.75 -6.72 -7.74
CA ASN A 7 -10.40 -6.83 -6.32
C ASN A 7 -9.61 -5.64 -5.76
N MET A 8 -9.92 -4.42 -6.21
CA MET A 8 -9.37 -3.19 -5.63
C MET A 8 -9.86 -2.94 -4.18
N LEU A 9 -10.93 -3.61 -3.79
CA LEU A 9 -11.60 -3.50 -2.49
C LEU A 9 -11.81 -4.93 -1.98
N GLY A 10 -11.07 -5.32 -0.93
CA GLY A 10 -11.08 -6.66 -0.35
C GLY A 10 -10.11 -7.64 -1.02
N ASN A 11 -10.30 -8.94 -0.79
CA ASN A 11 -9.32 -9.98 -1.08
C ASN A 11 -8.03 -9.78 -0.27
N VAL A 12 -7.06 -9.02 -0.76
CA VAL A 12 -5.87 -8.66 0.00
C VAL A 12 -5.73 -7.15 -0.01
N ALA A 13 -5.27 -6.60 1.10
CA ALA A 13 -4.94 -5.19 1.12
C ALA A 13 -3.65 -4.99 0.28
N GLU A 14 -3.55 -3.87 -0.43
CA GLU A 14 -2.48 -3.63 -1.39
C GLU A 14 -1.47 -2.62 -0.82
N PHE A 15 -0.20 -3.02 -0.79
CA PHE A 15 0.92 -2.17 -0.37
C PHE A 15 1.17 -1.03 -1.36
N CYS A 16 1.43 0.17 -0.85
CA CYS A 16 1.81 1.36 -1.63
C CYS A 16 3.22 1.84 -1.27
N SER A 17 3.91 2.46 -2.23
CA SER A 17 5.27 2.97 -2.05
C SER A 17 5.36 4.13 -1.05
N ASP A 18 4.27 4.87 -0.88
CA ASP A 18 4.17 6.05 -0.03
C ASP A 18 4.42 5.73 1.46
N TRP A 19 5.08 6.65 2.15
CA TRP A 19 5.14 6.64 3.60
C TRP A 19 3.79 7.04 4.20
N TYR A 20 3.38 6.36 5.27
CA TYR A 20 2.14 6.68 5.96
C TYR A 20 2.33 7.89 6.88
N ALA A 21 1.40 8.84 6.75
CA ALA A 21 1.19 9.93 7.69
C ALA A 21 -0.30 9.97 8.09
N PRO A 22 -0.61 10.18 9.39
CA PRO A 22 -2.00 10.24 9.88
C PRO A 22 -2.79 11.35 9.19
N GLU A 23 -2.23 12.56 9.14
CA GLU A 23 -2.72 13.61 8.27
C GLU A 23 -2.07 13.50 6.89
N TYR A 24 -2.83 13.81 5.84
CA TYR A 24 -2.21 14.14 4.57
C TYR A 24 -1.45 15.45 4.75
N PRO A 25 -0.13 15.49 4.45
CA PRO A 25 0.57 16.77 4.41
C PRO A 25 -0.15 17.69 3.42
N ALA A 26 -0.13 19.00 3.68
CA ALA A 26 -0.53 19.99 2.69
C ALA A 26 0.43 19.86 1.51
N ALA A 27 0.05 19.06 0.50
CA ALA A 27 0.98 18.51 -0.47
C ALA A 27 0.50 18.70 -1.91
N GLU A 28 1.49 18.65 -2.79
CA GLU A 28 1.38 18.69 -4.25
C GLU A 28 0.19 17.88 -4.77
N THR A 29 -0.59 18.47 -5.66
CA THR A 29 -1.76 17.82 -6.28
C THR A 29 -1.38 17.00 -7.52
N GLU A 30 -0.18 17.24 -8.06
CA GLU A 30 0.30 16.60 -9.27
C GLU A 30 1.34 15.54 -8.91
N ASN A 31 0.99 14.26 -9.12
CA ASN A 31 1.83 13.09 -8.80
C ASN A 31 2.44 13.10 -7.38
N PRO A 32 1.63 13.26 -6.32
CA PRO A 32 2.16 13.21 -4.95
C PRO A 32 2.79 11.85 -4.65
N ALA A 33 4.00 11.88 -4.08
CA ALA A 33 4.72 10.68 -3.63
C ALA A 33 4.60 10.40 -2.13
N GLY A 34 3.75 11.17 -1.43
CA GLY A 34 3.65 11.16 0.03
C GLY A 34 4.82 11.88 0.72
N PRO A 35 4.97 11.73 2.05
CA PRO A 35 6.11 12.25 2.81
C PRO A 35 7.45 11.69 2.28
N ALA A 36 8.55 12.44 2.47
CA ALA A 36 9.88 12.02 2.05
C ALA A 36 10.42 10.83 2.87
N ASP A 37 10.04 10.75 4.15
CA ASP A 37 10.42 9.71 5.08
C ASP A 37 9.23 9.26 5.96
N GLY A 38 9.41 8.14 6.64
CA GLY A 38 8.42 7.59 7.55
C GLY A 38 8.88 6.26 8.13
N THR A 39 8.09 5.74 9.07
CA THR A 39 8.36 4.45 9.73
C THR A 39 7.54 3.31 9.14
N GLU A 40 6.40 3.62 8.52
CA GLU A 40 5.46 2.64 8.00
C GLU A 40 4.95 3.07 6.62
N LYS A 41 4.61 2.09 5.78
CA LYS A 41 4.12 2.28 4.42
C LYS A 41 2.61 2.21 4.35
N VAL A 42 2.03 2.90 3.38
CA VAL A 42 0.57 2.92 3.19
C VAL A 42 0.08 1.56 2.67
N VAL A 43 -1.07 1.11 3.19
CA VAL A 43 -1.80 -0.07 2.71
C VAL A 43 -3.25 0.32 2.41
N ARG A 44 -3.81 -0.20 1.31
CA ARG A 44 -5.12 0.21 0.79
C ARG A 44 -6.03 -0.96 0.46
N GLY A 45 -7.31 -0.67 0.27
CA GLY A 45 -8.29 -1.61 -0.30
C GLY A 45 -8.91 -2.59 0.69
N GLY A 46 -8.29 -2.84 1.85
CA GLY A 46 -8.79 -3.83 2.82
C GLY A 46 -8.59 -5.27 2.34
N SER A 47 -8.87 -6.24 3.20
CA SER A 47 -8.60 -7.67 2.93
C SER A 47 -9.81 -8.55 3.20
N PHE A 48 -9.67 -9.86 2.99
CA PHE A 48 -10.65 -10.87 3.38
C PHE A 48 -10.94 -10.91 4.89
N MET A 49 -10.12 -10.27 5.72
CA MET A 49 -10.35 -10.15 7.17
C MET A 49 -11.05 -8.84 7.57
N SER A 50 -11.25 -7.91 6.63
CA SER A 50 -11.83 -6.59 6.90
C SER A 50 -13.36 -6.66 6.87
N ASP A 51 -14.01 -5.93 7.76
CA ASP A 51 -15.46 -5.74 7.70
C ASP A 51 -15.85 -4.96 6.44
N ALA A 52 -16.98 -5.32 5.84
CA ALA A 52 -17.43 -4.73 4.58
C ALA A 52 -17.58 -3.20 4.63
N ALA A 53 -17.86 -2.64 5.82
CA ALA A 53 -17.97 -1.19 6.03
C ALA A 53 -16.61 -0.45 5.94
N ASP A 54 -15.51 -1.15 6.19
CA ASP A 54 -14.16 -0.59 6.18
C ASP A 54 -13.49 -0.70 4.80
N VAL A 55 -13.99 -1.58 3.94
CA VAL A 55 -13.49 -1.80 2.58
C VAL A 55 -13.95 -0.67 1.64
N ARG A 56 -13.36 0.53 1.82
CA ARG A 56 -13.66 1.74 1.05
C ARG A 56 -12.44 2.23 0.27
N CYS A 57 -12.67 2.87 -0.88
CA CYS A 57 -11.58 3.44 -1.69
C CYS A 57 -10.80 4.55 -0.95
N ALA A 58 -11.46 5.27 -0.04
CA ALA A 58 -10.84 6.31 0.78
C ALA A 58 -10.20 5.78 2.06
N ALA A 59 -10.45 4.51 2.43
CA ALA A 59 -9.84 3.92 3.62
C ALA A 59 -8.33 3.78 3.43
N ARG A 60 -7.59 4.12 4.49
CA ARG A 60 -6.13 4.02 4.56
C ARG A 60 -5.79 3.23 5.81
N ASP A 61 -4.87 2.30 5.65
CA ASP A 61 -4.17 1.65 6.76
C ASP A 61 -2.67 1.76 6.49
N TYR A 62 -1.87 1.18 7.38
CA TYR A 62 -0.43 1.20 7.29
C TYR A 62 0.18 -0.13 7.69
N THR A 63 1.42 -0.35 7.27
CA THR A 63 2.19 -1.51 7.72
C THR A 63 2.42 -1.46 9.23
N ARG A 64 2.61 -2.62 9.85
CA ARG A 64 2.99 -2.72 11.27
C ARG A 64 4.31 -3.47 11.32
N THR A 65 5.37 -2.83 10.81
CA THR A 65 6.64 -3.47 10.45
C THR A 65 7.23 -4.30 11.59
N THR A 66 7.22 -3.77 12.81
CA THR A 66 7.72 -4.48 13.99
C THR A 66 6.95 -5.76 14.28
N ASP A 67 5.62 -5.73 14.19
CA ASP A 67 4.76 -6.88 14.47
C ASP A 67 4.79 -7.90 13.33
N TRP A 68 4.88 -7.41 12.10
CA TRP A 68 4.79 -8.24 10.89
C TRP A 68 6.09 -8.97 10.52
N LEU A 69 7.20 -8.62 11.16
CA LEU A 69 8.52 -9.24 10.99
C LEU A 69 8.97 -10.04 12.21
N LYS A 70 8.08 -10.27 13.18
CA LYS A 70 8.42 -10.88 14.46
C LYS A 70 8.98 -12.29 14.28
N THR A 71 8.37 -13.08 13.39
CA THR A 71 8.78 -14.46 13.12
C THR A 71 9.81 -14.61 12.00
N ASP A 72 10.21 -13.52 11.35
CA ASP A 72 11.22 -13.57 10.28
C ASP A 72 12.54 -14.10 10.86
N PRO A 73 13.04 -15.27 10.42
CA PRO A 73 14.25 -15.87 10.97
C PRO A 73 15.54 -15.16 10.51
N GLN A 74 15.47 -14.21 9.57
CA GLN A 74 16.65 -13.55 9.01
C GLN A 74 17.24 -12.50 9.96
N MET A 75 18.58 -12.45 10.00
CA MET A 75 19.38 -11.39 10.59
C MET A 75 20.24 -10.79 9.47
N HIS A 76 19.97 -9.64 8.87
CA HIS A 76 18.98 -8.58 9.02
C HIS A 76 17.59 -8.95 8.46
N LYS A 77 16.54 -8.31 8.99
CA LYS A 77 15.15 -8.51 8.59
C LYS A 77 14.91 -8.10 7.14
N SER A 78 13.99 -8.79 6.48
CA SER A 78 13.59 -8.47 5.11
C SER A 78 12.86 -7.12 5.02
N ILE A 79 13.24 -6.29 4.05
CA ILE A 79 12.55 -5.04 3.73
C ILE A 79 11.32 -5.23 2.82
N TRP A 80 11.17 -6.42 2.22
CA TRP A 80 10.11 -6.74 1.25
C TRP A 80 9.24 -7.94 1.62
N TRP A 81 9.53 -8.61 2.74
CA TRP A 81 8.82 -9.81 3.15
C TRP A 81 8.35 -9.70 4.59
N TYR A 82 7.05 -9.50 4.75
CA TYR A 82 6.37 -9.48 6.05
C TYR A 82 5.90 -10.90 6.41
N SER A 83 6.70 -11.64 7.17
CA SER A 83 6.47 -13.06 7.46
C SER A 83 5.13 -13.34 8.18
N ASP A 84 4.70 -12.41 9.03
CA ASP A 84 3.48 -12.55 9.82
C ASP A 84 2.25 -11.89 9.19
N CYS A 85 2.39 -11.29 8.00
CA CYS A 85 1.29 -10.62 7.31
C CYS A 85 0.82 -11.41 6.08
N ARG A 86 -0.30 -12.12 6.24
CA ARG A 86 -0.88 -13.00 5.18
C ARG A 86 -2.01 -12.35 4.37
N HIS A 87 -2.39 -11.14 4.72
CA HIS A 87 -3.57 -10.45 4.18
C HIS A 87 -3.20 -9.21 3.36
N VAL A 88 -1.90 -8.93 3.22
CA VAL A 88 -1.36 -7.86 2.39
C VAL A 88 -0.63 -8.47 1.21
N GLY A 89 -0.99 -7.99 0.01
CA GLY A 89 -0.28 -8.26 -1.23
C GLY A 89 0.11 -6.93 -1.88
N PHE A 90 0.31 -6.98 -3.20
CA PHE A 90 0.59 -5.78 -3.98
C PHE A 90 0.12 -5.99 -5.42
N ARG A 91 0.02 -4.87 -6.12
CA ARG A 91 -0.18 -4.79 -7.56
C ARG A 91 0.89 -3.90 -8.14
N VAL A 92 1.43 -4.29 -9.28
CA VAL A 92 2.47 -3.50 -9.96
C VAL A 92 1.81 -2.40 -10.77
N VAL A 93 2.38 -1.21 -10.69
CA VAL A 93 2.10 -0.07 -11.55
C VAL A 93 3.36 0.31 -12.31
N CYS A 94 3.20 0.87 -13.50
CA CYS A 94 4.32 1.38 -14.29
C CYS A 94 3.93 2.66 -15.01
N ASP A 95 4.91 3.50 -15.28
CA ASP A 95 4.72 4.69 -16.10
C ASP A 95 4.38 4.27 -17.53
N TYR A 96 3.37 4.92 -18.09
CA TYR A 96 3.07 4.77 -19.50
C TYR A 96 3.97 5.70 -20.31
N PRO A 97 4.77 5.20 -21.27
CA PRO A 97 5.67 6.05 -22.03
C PRO A 97 4.87 7.07 -22.83
N VAL A 98 5.14 8.36 -22.60
CA VAL A 98 4.54 9.44 -23.38
C VAL A 98 4.99 9.29 -24.83
N GLN A 99 4.05 9.10 -25.74
CA GLN A 99 4.31 9.18 -27.18
C GLN A 99 4.84 10.59 -27.47
N LYS A 100 6.13 10.73 -27.79
CA LYS A 100 6.66 12.01 -28.29
C LYS A 100 6.02 12.26 -29.65
N THR A 101 5.06 13.19 -29.71
CA THR A 101 4.60 13.75 -30.97
C THR A 101 5.82 14.33 -31.70
N LYS A 102 6.03 13.90 -32.95
CA LYS A 102 7.03 14.48 -33.85
C LYS A 102 6.61 15.87 -34.30
#